data_AF-G3E7J9-F1
#
_entry.id   AF-G3E7J9-F1
#
_cell.length_a   1.000
_cell.length_b   1.000
_cell.length_c   1.000
_cell.angle_alpha   90.00
_cell.angle_beta   90.00
_cell.angle_gamma   90.00
#
_symmetry.space_group_name_H-M   'P 1'
#
loop_
_entity.id
_entity.type
_entity.pdbx_description
1 polymer ?
#
loop_
_entity_poly.entity_id
_entity_poly.type
_entity_poly.pdbx_seq_one_letter_code
_entity_poly.pdbx_strand_id
1 'polypeptide(L)'
;LLALVVGTTSAAFAAPVSAATVAGPVAVASSPGWLHTAGGKIVTASGAPYTIRGIAWFGMETSSCAPHGLDTITLAGGMQHIKQMGFTTVRLPFSNQCLAASGVTGVSADPSLAGLTPLQVMDHVVASAKSAG
;
A
#
# COMPACT_ATOMS: atom_id res chain seq x y z
N LEU A 1 46.96 59.94 45.84
CA LEU A 1 45.81 59.16 46.34
C LEU A 1 44.73 59.19 45.26
N LEU A 2 44.62 58.15 44.43
CA LEU A 2 43.41 57.80 43.67
C LEU A 2 43.61 56.41 43.05
N ALA A 3 42.91 55.41 43.56
CA ALA A 3 42.84 54.06 43.00
C ALA A 3 41.61 53.97 42.09
N LEU A 4 41.78 53.48 40.86
CA LEU A 4 40.68 53.24 39.92
C LEU A 4 40.44 51.72 39.84
N VAL A 5 39.26 51.29 40.28
CA VAL A 5 38.71 49.94 40.11
C VAL A 5 37.76 49.95 38.92
N VAL A 6 38.01 49.09 37.92
CA VAL A 6 37.06 48.68 36.86
C VAL A 6 37.45 47.23 36.55
N GLY A 7 36.68 46.18 36.81
CA GLY A 7 35.26 45.95 36.56
C GLY A 7 35.17 44.89 35.44
N THR A 8 35.33 43.61 35.77
CA THR A 8 35.26 42.52 34.78
C THR A 8 33.81 42.15 34.49
N THR A 9 33.34 42.38 33.27
CA THR A 9 32.03 41.91 32.80
C THR A 9 32.18 40.55 32.12
N SER A 10 31.58 39.52 32.70
CA SER A 10 31.46 38.19 32.09
C SER A 10 30.28 38.20 31.10
N ALA A 11 30.55 37.98 29.81
CA ALA A 11 29.53 37.77 28.80
C ALA A 11 29.04 36.31 28.85
N ALA A 12 27.77 36.10 29.18
CA ALA A 12 27.12 34.80 29.10
C ALA A 12 26.75 34.50 27.63
N PHE A 13 27.34 33.45 27.07
CA PHE A 13 26.96 32.91 25.76
C PHE A 13 25.66 32.11 25.90
N ALA A 14 24.57 32.59 25.29
CA ALA A 14 23.33 31.82 25.15
C ALA A 14 23.45 30.89 23.92
N ALA A 15 23.34 29.58 24.16
CA ALA A 15 23.35 28.56 23.11
C ALA A 15 22.03 28.59 22.29
N PRO A 16 22.07 28.28 20.98
CA PRO A 16 20.86 28.20 20.18
C PRO A 16 20.08 26.92 20.53
N VAL A 17 18.82 27.07 20.93
CA VAL A 17 17.88 25.97 21.07
C VAL A 17 17.41 25.52 19.69
N SER A 18 17.80 24.31 19.27
CA SER A 18 17.27 23.66 18.07
C SER A 18 15.79 23.32 18.27
N ALA A 19 14.92 23.94 17.49
CA ALA A 19 13.53 23.54 17.38
C ALA A 19 13.45 22.19 16.65
N ALA A 20 13.19 21.12 17.40
CA ALA A 20 12.86 19.83 16.83
C ALA A 20 11.53 19.95 16.06
N THR A 21 11.56 19.71 14.75
CA THR A 21 10.35 19.52 13.95
C THR A 21 9.70 18.21 14.38
N VAL A 22 8.66 18.31 15.20
CA VAL A 22 7.81 17.16 15.51
C VAL A 22 7.18 16.71 14.21
N ALA A 23 7.56 15.52 13.73
CA ALA A 23 6.87 14.87 12.63
C ALA A 23 5.39 14.77 13.01
N GLY A 24 4.54 15.48 12.26
CA GLY A 24 3.10 15.42 12.44
C GLY A 24 2.60 13.97 12.32
N PRO A 25 1.45 13.64 12.92
CA PRO A 25 0.91 12.29 12.85
C PRO A 25 0.86 11.84 11.40
N VAL A 26 1.52 10.72 11.09
CA VAL A 26 1.40 10.07 9.79
C VAL A 26 -0.05 9.67 9.69
N ALA A 27 -0.81 10.38 8.85
CA ALA A 27 -2.22 10.05 8.63
C ALA A 27 -2.28 8.61 8.14
N VAL A 28 -2.79 7.72 8.98
CA VAL A 28 -3.11 6.35 8.58
C VAL A 28 -4.14 6.52 7.47
N ALA A 29 -3.78 6.16 6.24
CA ALA A 29 -4.67 6.32 5.10
C ALA A 29 -5.93 5.48 5.36
N SER A 30 -7.01 6.14 5.75
CA SER A 30 -8.34 5.55 5.82
C SER A 30 -8.66 4.98 4.45
N SER A 31 -9.30 3.80 4.40
CA SER A 31 -9.79 3.24 3.15
C SER A 31 -10.55 4.33 2.37
N PRO A 32 -10.25 4.56 1.07
CA PRO A 32 -10.70 5.74 0.33
C PRO A 32 -12.23 5.83 0.16
N GLY A 33 -12.98 4.84 0.65
CA GLY A 33 -14.41 4.70 0.44
C GLY A 33 -14.71 4.38 -1.02
N TRP A 34 -15.90 4.74 -1.48
CA TRP A 34 -16.22 4.66 -2.90
C TRP A 34 -15.53 5.80 -3.66
N LEU A 35 -15.02 5.50 -4.86
CA LEU A 35 -14.39 6.46 -5.75
C LEU A 35 -15.41 6.97 -6.77
N HIS A 36 -15.27 8.23 -7.18
CA HIS A 36 -16.06 8.81 -8.27
C HIS A 36 -15.27 9.83 -9.08
N THR A 37 -15.87 10.32 -10.15
CA THR A 37 -15.27 11.33 -11.01
C THR A 37 -15.82 12.72 -10.71
N ALA A 38 -14.93 13.71 -10.73
CA ALA A 38 -15.27 15.13 -10.67
C ALA A 38 -14.48 15.85 -11.76
N GLY A 39 -15.14 16.11 -12.90
CA GLY A 39 -14.46 16.53 -14.12
C GLY A 39 -13.41 15.49 -14.56
N GLY A 40 -12.18 15.92 -14.80
CA GLY A 40 -11.06 15.04 -15.19
C GLY A 40 -10.32 14.35 -14.04
N LYS A 41 -10.86 14.37 -12.82
CA LYS A 41 -10.21 13.80 -11.62
C LYS A 41 -11.03 12.64 -11.06
N ILE A 42 -10.32 11.64 -10.53
CA ILE A 42 -10.91 10.65 -9.62
C ILE A 42 -10.79 11.22 -8.20
N VAL A 43 -11.87 11.12 -7.43
CA VAL A 43 -11.98 11.64 -6.06
C VAL A 43 -12.59 10.58 -5.15
N THR A 44 -12.25 10.64 -3.86
CA THR A 44 -12.84 9.81 -2.79
C THR A 44 -14.27 10.26 -2.48
N ALA A 45 -14.97 9.49 -1.66
CA ALA A 45 -16.29 9.85 -1.12
C ALA A 45 -16.35 11.24 -0.46
N SER A 46 -15.24 11.72 0.11
CA SER A 46 -15.14 13.05 0.74
C SER A 46 -14.73 14.17 -0.24
N GLY A 47 -14.54 13.87 -1.52
CA GLY A 47 -14.12 14.82 -2.54
C GLY A 47 -12.60 15.04 -2.63
N ALA A 48 -11.79 14.30 -1.86
CA ALA A 48 -10.34 14.39 -1.94
C ALA A 48 -9.83 13.74 -3.24
N PRO A 49 -8.90 14.36 -4.00
CA PRO A 49 -8.30 13.73 -5.17
C PRO A 49 -7.66 12.37 -4.85
N TYR A 50 -7.87 11.39 -5.71
CA TYR A 50 -7.30 10.05 -5.58
C TYR A 50 -6.58 9.63 -6.86
N THR A 51 -5.32 9.23 -6.73
CA THR A 51 -4.51 8.72 -7.85
C THR A 51 -4.45 7.21 -7.80
N ILE A 52 -4.97 6.55 -8.84
CA ILE A 52 -4.87 5.09 -9.00
C ILE A 52 -3.44 4.74 -9.44
N ARG A 53 -2.66 4.13 -8.54
CA ARG A 53 -1.33 3.58 -8.84
C ARG A 53 -1.48 2.08 -9.08
N GLY A 54 -1.83 1.73 -10.31
CA GLY A 54 -2.22 0.37 -10.69
C GLY A 54 -1.09 -0.51 -11.22
N ILE A 55 -1.15 -1.81 -10.92
CA ILE A 55 -0.48 -2.87 -11.69
C ILE A 55 -1.52 -3.84 -12.26
N ALA A 56 -1.13 -4.62 -13.27
CA ALA A 56 -1.90 -5.79 -13.69
C ALA A 56 -1.24 -7.07 -13.17
N TRP A 57 -1.96 -7.88 -12.41
CA TRP A 57 -1.52 -9.23 -12.04
C TRP A 57 -2.32 -10.24 -12.85
N PHE A 58 -1.71 -10.73 -13.93
CA PHE A 58 -2.35 -11.61 -14.88
C PHE A 58 -2.32 -13.08 -14.42
N GLY A 59 -3.12 -13.92 -15.07
CA GLY A 59 -3.11 -15.37 -14.89
C GLY A 59 -4.51 -15.98 -14.78
N MET A 60 -5.46 -15.27 -14.16
CA MET A 60 -6.84 -15.76 -13.98
C MET A 60 -7.66 -15.76 -15.28
N GLU A 61 -7.11 -15.23 -16.37
CA GLU A 61 -7.63 -15.33 -17.72
C GLU A 61 -7.01 -16.46 -18.54
N THR A 62 -6.00 -17.15 -17.98
CA THR A 62 -5.24 -18.23 -18.64
C THR A 62 -5.65 -19.62 -18.13
N SER A 63 -5.02 -20.68 -18.65
CA SER A 63 -5.34 -22.07 -18.29
C SER A 63 -5.09 -22.43 -16.83
N SER A 64 -4.28 -21.67 -16.08
CA SER A 64 -4.09 -21.90 -14.64
C SER A 64 -5.26 -21.41 -13.79
N CYS A 65 -6.05 -20.47 -14.32
CA CYS A 65 -7.14 -19.79 -13.64
C CYS A 65 -6.79 -19.17 -12.27
N ALA A 66 -5.50 -18.89 -12.03
CA ALA A 66 -4.99 -18.22 -10.84
C ALA A 66 -3.95 -17.17 -11.23
N PRO A 67 -3.71 -16.13 -10.40
CA PRO A 67 -2.60 -15.22 -10.61
C PRO A 67 -1.29 -15.99 -10.76
N HIS A 68 -0.51 -15.65 -11.80
CA HIS A 68 0.75 -16.35 -12.05
C HIS A 68 1.78 -16.04 -10.96
N GLY A 69 2.70 -16.99 -10.74
CA GLY A 69 3.77 -16.90 -9.74
C GLY A 69 3.40 -17.43 -8.35
N LEU A 70 2.14 -17.83 -8.12
CA LEU A 70 1.70 -18.41 -6.84
C LEU A 70 2.22 -19.84 -6.58
N ASP A 71 3.04 -20.37 -7.49
CA ASP A 71 3.85 -21.57 -7.33
C ASP A 71 5.19 -21.29 -6.66
N THR A 72 5.61 -20.02 -6.64
CA THR A 72 6.93 -19.54 -6.18
C THR A 72 6.80 -18.57 -5.00
N ILE A 73 5.76 -17.74 -4.98
CA ILE A 73 5.50 -16.76 -3.91
C ILE A 73 4.11 -16.97 -3.31
N THR A 74 3.95 -16.71 -2.01
CA THR A 74 2.62 -16.70 -1.38
C THR A 74 1.80 -15.51 -1.87
N LEU A 75 0.47 -15.60 -1.81
CA LEU A 75 -0.41 -14.49 -2.19
C LEU A 75 -0.13 -13.25 -1.33
N ALA A 76 -0.01 -13.46 -0.02
CA ALA A 76 0.32 -12.39 0.93
C ALA A 76 1.70 -11.76 0.62
N GLY A 77 2.71 -12.58 0.29
CA GLY A 77 4.05 -12.11 -0.04
C GLY A 77 4.06 -11.25 -1.32
N GLY A 78 3.40 -11.72 -2.37
CA GLY A 78 3.24 -10.95 -3.61
C GLY A 78 2.52 -9.62 -3.39
N MET A 79 1.43 -9.63 -2.63
CA MET A 79 0.69 -8.41 -2.29
C MET A 79 1.53 -7.42 -1.48
N GLN A 80 2.31 -7.90 -0.51
CA GLN A 80 3.24 -7.07 0.27
C GLN A 80 4.29 -6.43 -0.64
N HIS A 81 4.83 -7.17 -1.61
CA HIS A 81 5.81 -6.61 -2.55
C HIS A 81 5.19 -5.52 -3.44
N ILE A 82 3.98 -5.75 -3.97
CA ILE A 82 3.20 -4.75 -4.72
C ILE A 82 3.02 -3.46 -3.90
N LYS A 83 2.66 -3.61 -2.61
CA LYS A 83 2.51 -2.49 -1.68
C LYS A 83 3.83 -1.76 -1.44
N GLN A 84 4.93 -2.48 -1.24
CA GLN A 84 6.27 -1.91 -1.02
C GLN A 84 6.78 -1.09 -2.22
N MET A 85 6.42 -1.48 -3.45
CA MET A 85 6.67 -0.68 -4.66
C MET A 85 5.78 0.59 -4.75
N GLY A 86 4.81 0.73 -3.83
CA GLY A 86 3.94 1.89 -3.72
C GLY A 86 2.67 1.83 -4.57
N PHE A 87 2.34 0.68 -5.16
CA PHE A 87 1.06 0.54 -5.85
C PHE A 87 -0.10 0.46 -4.85
N THR A 88 -1.28 0.91 -5.30
CA THR A 88 -2.51 1.01 -4.48
C THR A 88 -3.69 0.29 -5.13
N THR A 89 -3.48 -0.31 -6.31
CA THR A 89 -4.55 -0.96 -7.06
C THR A 89 -3.99 -2.12 -7.87
N VAL A 90 -4.69 -3.25 -7.84
CA VAL A 90 -4.40 -4.41 -8.68
C VAL A 90 -5.54 -4.58 -9.67
N ARG A 91 -5.23 -4.46 -10.96
CA ARG A 91 -6.10 -4.91 -12.04
C ARG A 91 -5.92 -6.41 -12.18
N LEU A 92 -6.99 -7.16 -12.05
CA LEU A 92 -7.01 -8.62 -12.11
C LEU A 92 -7.74 -9.05 -13.39
N PRO A 93 -7.03 -9.36 -14.48
CA PRO A 93 -7.64 -9.91 -15.68
C PRO A 93 -8.19 -11.31 -15.37
N PHE A 94 -9.37 -11.62 -15.90
CA PHE A 94 -9.99 -12.93 -15.75
C PHE A 94 -10.75 -13.31 -17.04
N SER A 95 -11.08 -14.59 -17.18
CA SER A 95 -11.95 -15.08 -18.25
C SER A 95 -13.23 -15.68 -17.66
N ASN A 96 -14.35 -15.61 -18.40
CA ASN A 96 -15.60 -16.25 -18.00
C ASN A 96 -15.43 -17.77 -17.83
N GLN A 97 -14.56 -18.38 -18.64
CA GLN A 97 -14.19 -19.79 -18.50
C GLN A 97 -13.62 -20.08 -17.11
N CYS A 98 -12.66 -19.27 -16.64
CA CYS A 98 -12.07 -19.47 -15.33
C CYS A 98 -13.05 -19.20 -14.19
N LEU A 99 -13.93 -18.20 -14.31
CA LEU A 99 -14.97 -17.97 -13.30
C LEU A 99 -15.90 -19.19 -13.11
N ALA A 100 -16.08 -20.02 -14.14
CA ALA A 100 -16.90 -21.22 -14.11
C ALA A 100 -16.09 -22.52 -13.87
N ALA A 101 -14.76 -22.45 -13.78
CA ALA A 101 -13.93 -23.64 -13.61
C ALA A 101 -13.98 -24.16 -12.15
N SER A 102 -13.73 -25.46 -11.99
CA SER A 102 -13.83 -26.13 -10.70
C SER A 102 -12.57 -26.08 -9.85
N GLY A 103 -11.47 -25.51 -10.37
CA GLY A 103 -10.20 -25.47 -9.67
C GLY A 103 -9.15 -24.62 -10.36
N VAL A 104 -8.08 -24.37 -9.63
CA VAL A 104 -6.88 -23.64 -10.09
C VAL A 104 -5.65 -24.55 -10.14
N THR A 105 -4.63 -24.14 -10.89
CA THR A 105 -3.29 -24.72 -10.83
C THR A 105 -2.25 -23.62 -10.58
N GLY A 106 -1.01 -24.02 -10.24
CA GLY A 106 0.08 -23.06 -10.03
C GLY A 106 -0.04 -22.22 -8.75
N VAL A 107 -0.63 -22.79 -7.69
CA VAL A 107 -0.81 -22.14 -6.37
C VAL A 107 -0.06 -22.86 -5.24
N SER A 108 0.97 -23.65 -5.58
CA SER A 108 1.64 -24.54 -4.63
C SER A 108 2.41 -23.84 -3.52
N ALA A 109 2.78 -22.57 -3.68
CA ALA A 109 3.48 -21.82 -2.63
C ALA A 109 2.55 -21.36 -1.50
N ASP A 110 1.23 -21.31 -1.73
CA ASP A 110 0.24 -20.91 -0.74
C ASP A 110 -0.78 -22.05 -0.51
N PRO A 111 -0.55 -22.91 0.49
CA PRO A 111 -1.42 -24.06 0.76
C PRO A 111 -2.88 -23.68 1.05
N SER A 112 -3.14 -22.43 1.47
CA SER A 112 -4.51 -21.96 1.71
C SER A 112 -5.35 -21.83 0.44
N LEU A 113 -4.70 -21.79 -0.74
CA LEU A 113 -5.35 -21.69 -2.04
C LEU A 113 -5.54 -23.05 -2.73
N ALA A 114 -4.97 -24.12 -2.18
CA ALA A 114 -5.05 -25.44 -2.77
C ALA A 114 -6.49 -25.96 -2.76
N GLY A 115 -6.95 -26.46 -3.91
CA GLY A 115 -8.30 -27.02 -4.07
C GLY A 115 -9.42 -25.98 -4.14
N LEU A 116 -9.11 -24.68 -4.09
CA LEU A 116 -10.10 -23.62 -4.28
C LEU A 116 -10.50 -23.48 -5.75
N THR A 117 -11.75 -23.05 -5.97
CA THR A 117 -12.20 -22.58 -7.27
C THR A 117 -11.54 -21.24 -7.62
N PRO A 118 -11.45 -20.86 -8.92
CA PRO A 118 -10.91 -19.57 -9.31
C PRO A 118 -11.65 -18.38 -8.70
N LEU A 119 -12.97 -18.47 -8.52
CA LEU A 119 -13.74 -17.41 -7.88
C LEU A 119 -13.36 -17.23 -6.40
N GLN A 120 -13.15 -18.33 -5.67
CA GLN A 120 -12.62 -18.27 -4.30
C GLN A 120 -11.20 -17.72 -4.26
N VAL A 121 -10.32 -18.10 -5.21
CA VAL A 121 -8.98 -17.48 -5.31
C VAL A 121 -9.09 -15.97 -5.56
N MET A 122 -10.04 -15.53 -6.40
CA MET A 122 -10.30 -14.10 -6.62
C MET A 122 -10.69 -13.39 -5.32
N ASP A 123 -11.56 -14.00 -4.51
CA ASP A 123 -11.96 -13.45 -3.21
C ASP A 123 -10.75 -13.31 -2.27
N HIS A 124 -9.86 -14.30 -2.25
CA HIS A 124 -8.62 -14.24 -1.46
C HIS A 124 -7.69 -13.12 -1.95
N VAL A 125 -7.56 -12.91 -3.27
CA VAL A 125 -6.78 -11.79 -3.83
C VAL A 125 -7.35 -10.45 -3.40
N VAL A 126 -8.68 -10.27 -3.51
CA VAL A 126 -9.39 -9.04 -3.09
C VAL A 126 -9.23 -8.80 -1.59
N ALA A 127 -9.37 -9.84 -0.77
CA ALA A 127 -9.18 -9.75 0.69
C ALA A 127 -7.73 -9.39 1.06
N SER A 128 -6.75 -10.00 0.38
CA SER A 128 -5.33 -9.69 0.57
C SER A 128 -5.01 -8.25 0.16
N ALA A 129 -5.54 -7.77 -0.96
CA ALA A 129 -5.37 -6.39 -1.41
C ALA A 129 -5.96 -5.40 -0.39
N LYS A 130 -7.21 -5.64 0.04
CA LYS A 130 -7.87 -4.82 1.07
C LYS A 130 -7.06 -4.75 2.37
N SER A 131 -6.44 -5.86 2.78
CA SER A 131 -5.63 -5.91 4.00
C SER A 131 -4.29 -5.18 3.87
N ALA A 132 -3.73 -5.10 2.64
CA ALA A 132 -2.49 -4.37 2.37
C ALA A 132 -2.70 -2.85 2.17
N GLY A 133 -3.92 -2.42 1.87
CA GLY A 133 -4.32 -1.03 1.63
C GLY A 133 -3.95 -0.53 0.24
#